data_AF-A0A917S2R8-F1
#
_entry.id   AF-A0A917S2R8-F1
#
_cell.length_a   1.000
_cell.length_b   1.000
_cell.length_c   1.000
_cell.angle_alpha   90.00
_cell.angle_beta   90.00
_cell.angle_gamma   90.00
#
_symmetry.space_group_name_H-M   'P 1'
#
loop_
_entity.id
_entity.type
_entity.pdbx_description
1 polymer ?
#
loop_
_entity_poly.entity_id
_entity_poly.type
_entity_poly.pdbx_seq_one_letter_code
_entity_poly.pdbx_strand_id
1 'polypeptide(L)'
;MKRILAVLLGLALVLSLAACSQGNHTQKNIPYSKLNQREKTALNFTENLYSGNKSKQYAAIDRFTAKQTISSLKEKISAGKFQQTFHAVEVLKGVNVKSGKGNEFLVLLEMKDQKNVTNKRIVVMAGDKVLHILSGNSKTYAKELGS
;
A
#
# COMPACT_ATOMS: atom_id res chain seq x y z
N MET A 1 26.24 4.83 16.49
CA MET A 1 25.29 3.71 16.34
C MET A 1 23.97 4.00 17.07
N LYS A 2 23.06 4.81 16.49
CA LYS A 2 21.73 5.13 17.07
C LYS A 2 20.64 5.32 16.00
N ARG A 3 20.72 4.60 14.87
CA ARG A 3 19.76 4.72 13.75
C ARG A 3 18.84 3.51 13.56
N ILE A 4 19.07 2.42 14.31
CA ILE A 4 18.37 1.14 14.10
C ILE A 4 17.03 1.07 14.85
N LEU A 5 16.84 1.86 15.92
CA LEU A 5 15.64 1.74 16.77
C LEU A 5 14.34 2.30 16.14
N ALA A 6 14.41 3.34 15.31
CA ALA A 6 13.19 4.00 14.79
C ALA A 6 12.55 3.28 13.60
N VAL A 7 13.36 2.59 12.78
CA VAL A 7 12.86 1.79 11.64
C VAL A 7 12.15 0.52 12.14
N LEU A 8 12.57 -0.03 13.28
CA LEU A 8 11.96 -1.21 13.89
C LEU A 8 10.55 -0.97 14.44
N LEU A 9 10.21 0.24 14.90
CA LEU A 9 8.87 0.56 15.42
C LEU A 9 7.82 0.72 14.32
N GLY A 10 8.19 1.33 13.19
CA GLY A 10 7.33 1.38 11.99
C GLY A 10 7.10 -0.02 11.41
N LEU A 11 8.14 -0.86 11.42
CA LEU A 11 8.05 -2.25 10.98
C LEU A 11 7.23 -3.12 11.94
N ALA A 12 7.32 -2.93 13.26
CA ALA A 12 6.54 -3.67 14.25
C ALA A 12 5.03 -3.35 14.14
N LEU A 13 4.67 -2.11 13.78
CA LEU A 13 3.28 -1.74 13.47
C LEU A 13 2.79 -2.38 12.16
N VAL A 14 3.61 -2.35 11.10
CA VAL A 14 3.36 -3.05 9.82
C VAL A 14 3.25 -4.58 10.02
N LEU A 15 4.10 -5.14 10.88
CA LEU A 15 4.10 -6.54 11.30
C LEU A 15 2.88 -6.86 12.15
N SER A 16 2.47 -6.01 13.08
CA SER A 16 1.25 -6.21 13.90
C SER A 16 -0.02 -6.12 13.05
N LEU A 17 -0.03 -5.25 12.04
CA LEU A 17 -1.09 -5.17 11.03
C LEU A 17 -1.20 -6.46 10.20
N ALA A 18 -0.07 -7.14 9.94
CA ALA A 18 -0.05 -8.42 9.25
C ALA A 18 -0.28 -9.63 10.19
N ALA A 19 0.21 -9.58 11.43
CA ALA A 19 0.20 -10.68 12.40
C ALA A 19 -1.14 -10.78 13.17
N CYS A 20 -1.90 -9.70 13.30
CA CYS A 20 -3.29 -9.77 13.79
C CYS A 20 -4.24 -10.52 12.82
N SER A 21 -3.76 -10.92 11.64
CA SER A 21 -4.49 -11.74 10.68
C SER A 21 -4.37 -13.26 10.92
N GLN A 22 -3.59 -13.71 11.91
CA GLN A 22 -3.39 -15.13 12.23
C GLN A 22 -4.23 -15.61 13.43
N GLY A 23 -4.91 -14.70 14.13
CA GLY A 23 -5.98 -15.02 15.07
C GLY A 23 -7.31 -15.03 14.34
N ASN A 24 -8.22 -15.91 14.74
CA ASN A 24 -9.52 -16.20 14.13
C ASN A 24 -10.56 -15.05 14.21
N HIS A 25 -10.12 -13.80 14.07
CA HIS A 25 -10.95 -12.61 13.96
C HIS A 25 -10.71 -12.00 12.59
N THR A 26 -11.65 -12.24 11.68
CA THR A 26 -11.76 -11.56 10.40
C THR A 26 -11.69 -10.06 10.67
N GLN A 27 -10.56 -9.43 10.35
CA GLN A 27 -10.40 -7.99 10.48
C GLN A 27 -11.45 -7.38 9.55
N LYS A 28 -12.55 -6.86 10.11
CA LYS A 28 -13.71 -6.45 9.33
C LYS A 28 -13.32 -5.32 8.38
N ASN A 29 -13.48 -5.55 7.08
CA ASN A 29 -13.23 -4.55 6.05
C ASN A 29 -13.97 -3.25 6.37
N ILE A 30 -13.31 -2.10 6.15
CA ILE A 30 -13.92 -0.80 6.38
C ILE A 30 -14.79 -0.47 5.15
N PRO A 31 -16.12 -0.28 5.30
CA PRO A 31 -16.98 0.08 4.17
C PRO A 31 -16.54 1.41 3.53
N TYR A 32 -16.67 1.53 2.21
CA TYR A 32 -16.24 2.73 1.46
C TYR A 32 -16.77 4.05 2.06
N SER A 33 -18.03 4.05 2.52
CA SER A 33 -18.67 5.22 3.15
C SER A 33 -18.00 5.69 4.43
N LYS A 34 -17.26 4.81 5.12
CA LYS A 34 -16.53 5.10 6.36
C LYS A 34 -15.05 5.41 6.14
N LEU A 35 -14.55 5.30 4.90
CA LEU A 35 -13.16 5.60 4.59
C LEU A 35 -12.90 7.10 4.66
N ASN A 36 -11.77 7.46 5.27
CA ASN A 36 -11.26 8.82 5.19
C ASN A 36 -10.65 9.10 3.80
N GLN A 37 -10.31 10.37 3.54
CA GLN A 37 -9.83 10.77 2.21
C GLN A 37 -8.53 10.06 1.79
N ARG A 38 -7.61 9.82 2.72
CA ARG A 38 -6.33 9.14 2.42
C ARG A 38 -6.55 7.66 2.11
N GLU A 39 -7.44 7.00 2.84
CA GLU A 39 -7.84 5.61 2.56
C GLU A 39 -8.53 5.49 1.20
N LYS A 40 -9.42 6.42 0.85
CA LYS A 40 -10.05 6.48 -0.48
C LYS A 40 -9.02 6.68 -1.58
N THR A 41 -8.03 7.56 -1.38
CA THR A 41 -6.93 7.75 -2.32
C THR A 41 -6.12 6.47 -2.51
N ALA A 42 -5.74 5.79 -1.43
CA ALA A 42 -4.99 4.54 -1.49
C ALA A 42 -5.76 3.42 -2.21
N LEU A 43 -7.07 3.30 -1.93
CA LEU A 43 -7.96 2.36 -2.58
C LEU A 43 -8.07 2.65 -4.08
N ASN A 44 -8.49 3.86 -4.46
CA ASN A 44 -8.68 4.27 -5.85
C ASN A 44 -7.37 4.16 -6.66
N PHE A 45 -6.23 4.54 -6.07
CA PHE A 45 -4.93 4.38 -6.69
C PHE A 45 -4.65 2.90 -7.00
N THR A 46 -4.86 2.02 -6.02
CA THR A 46 -4.54 0.59 -6.15
C THR A 46 -5.45 -0.12 -7.14
N GLU A 47 -6.76 0.15 -7.13
CA GLU A 47 -7.71 -0.40 -8.11
C GLU A 47 -7.32 -0.05 -9.55
N ASN A 48 -6.96 1.21 -9.79
CA ASN A 48 -6.57 1.65 -11.13
C ASN A 48 -5.17 1.16 -11.52
N LEU A 49 -4.22 1.10 -10.57
CA LEU A 49 -2.88 0.57 -10.80
C LEU A 49 -2.90 -0.91 -11.20
N TYR A 50 -3.80 -1.70 -10.64
CA TYR A 50 -3.96 -3.12 -10.98
C TYR A 50 -5.18 -3.39 -11.87
N SER A 51 -5.61 -2.42 -12.66
CA SER A 51 -6.76 -2.57 -13.57
C SER A 51 -6.45 -3.37 -14.84
N GLY A 52 -5.16 -3.64 -15.13
CA GLY A 52 -4.72 -4.21 -16.41
C GLY A 52 -4.80 -3.24 -17.60
N ASN A 53 -5.27 -2.01 -17.39
CA ASN A 53 -5.40 -0.99 -18.44
C ASN A 53 -4.32 0.09 -18.27
N LYS A 54 -3.34 0.13 -19.20
CA LYS A 54 -2.21 1.07 -19.14
C LYS A 54 -2.63 2.54 -19.01
N SER A 55 -3.69 2.96 -19.71
CA SER A 55 -4.20 4.34 -19.63
C SER A 55 -4.69 4.68 -18.22
N LYS A 56 -5.49 3.79 -17.61
CA LYS A 56 -5.94 3.95 -16.21
C LYS A 56 -4.77 3.94 -15.23
N GLN A 57 -3.79 3.07 -15.47
CA GLN A 57 -2.60 2.98 -14.62
C GLN A 57 -1.77 4.27 -14.64
N TYR A 58 -1.50 4.84 -15.82
CA TYR A 58 -0.80 6.11 -15.95
C TYR A 58 -1.58 7.27 -15.32
N ALA A 59 -2.89 7.36 -15.59
CA ALA A 59 -3.74 8.39 -15.00
C ALA A 59 -3.76 8.31 -13.45
N ALA A 60 -3.77 7.11 -12.89
CA ALA A 60 -3.71 6.91 -11.44
C ALA A 60 -2.36 7.36 -10.85
N ILE A 61 -1.25 7.05 -11.53
CA ILE A 61 0.08 7.52 -11.11
C ILE A 61 0.11 9.04 -11.09
N ASP A 62 -0.26 9.69 -12.20
CA ASP A 62 -0.16 11.14 -12.33
C ASP A 62 -1.08 11.87 -11.33
N ARG A 63 -2.24 11.29 -11.02
CA ARG A 63 -3.21 11.89 -10.09
C ARG A 63 -2.83 11.69 -8.62
N PHE A 64 -2.43 10.49 -8.23
CA PHE A 64 -2.40 10.09 -6.82
C PHE A 64 -1.00 9.95 -6.23
N THR A 65 0.06 9.89 -7.03
CA THR A 65 1.41 9.62 -6.50
C THR A 65 2.21 10.89 -6.24
N ALA A 66 3.17 10.80 -5.31
CA ALA A 66 4.12 11.87 -5.06
C ALA A 66 5.05 12.01 -6.26
N LYS A 67 5.42 13.26 -6.62
CA LYS A 67 6.20 13.57 -7.84
C LYS A 67 7.46 12.71 -7.99
N GLN A 68 8.18 12.49 -6.89
CA GLN A 68 9.41 11.70 -6.86
C GLN A 68 9.22 10.21 -7.19
N THR A 69 8.01 9.67 -7.08
CA THR A 69 7.71 8.25 -7.32
C THR A 69 7.22 8.00 -8.75
N ILE A 70 6.76 9.04 -9.46
CA ILE A 70 6.08 8.90 -10.77
C ILE A 70 6.94 8.12 -11.78
N SER A 71 8.19 8.54 -12.03
CA SER A 71 9.05 7.90 -13.04
C SER A 71 9.23 6.41 -12.77
N SER A 72 9.58 6.05 -11.54
CA SER A 72 9.81 4.66 -11.15
C SER A 72 8.56 3.78 -11.33
N LEU A 73 7.36 4.30 -11.05
CA LEU A 73 6.13 3.54 -11.25
C LEU A 73 5.76 3.39 -12.74
N LYS A 74 5.99 4.43 -13.55
CA LYS A 74 5.77 4.36 -15.00
C LYS A 74 6.73 3.37 -15.66
N GLU A 75 8.00 3.35 -15.26
CA GLU A 75 8.99 2.35 -15.70
C GLU A 75 8.55 0.93 -15.36
N LYS A 76 8.02 0.71 -14.15
CA LYS A 76 7.48 -0.59 -13.73
C LYS A 76 6.33 -1.04 -14.63
N ILE A 77 5.40 -0.15 -15.00
CA ILE A 77 4.33 -0.48 -15.96
C ILE A 77 4.91 -0.89 -17.31
N SER A 78 5.86 -0.12 -17.83
CA SER A 78 6.52 -0.42 -19.11
C SER A 78 7.24 -1.77 -19.09
N ALA A 79 7.83 -2.14 -17.95
CA ALA A 79 8.46 -3.44 -17.72
C ALA A 79 7.46 -4.58 -17.44
N GLY A 80 6.15 -4.37 -17.64
CA GLY A 80 5.11 -5.38 -17.44
C GLY A 80 4.79 -5.68 -15.97
N LYS A 81 5.24 -4.85 -15.02
CA LYS A 81 4.76 -4.93 -13.64
C LYS A 81 3.32 -4.39 -13.59
N PHE A 82 2.54 -4.88 -12.62
CA PHE A 82 1.11 -4.57 -12.46
C PHE A 82 0.18 -5.14 -13.55
N GLN A 83 0.62 -6.19 -14.26
CA GLN A 83 -0.25 -6.96 -15.16
C GLN A 83 -1.28 -7.83 -14.42
N GLN A 84 -0.99 -8.22 -13.17
CA GLN A 84 -1.95 -8.93 -12.32
C GLN A 84 -3.15 -8.02 -12.05
N THR A 85 -4.35 -8.55 -12.26
CA THR A 85 -5.60 -7.85 -11.97
C THR A 85 -6.25 -8.40 -10.70
N PHE A 86 -6.93 -7.54 -9.96
CA PHE A 86 -7.71 -7.90 -8.78
C PHE A 86 -9.16 -7.50 -8.99
N HIS A 87 -10.09 -8.36 -8.60
CA HIS A 87 -11.53 -8.09 -8.74
C HIS A 87 -12.12 -7.46 -7.47
N ALA A 88 -11.42 -7.55 -6.35
CA ALA A 88 -11.76 -6.86 -5.12
C ALA A 88 -10.50 -6.28 -4.48
N VAL A 89 -10.59 -5.02 -4.05
CA VAL A 89 -9.58 -4.33 -3.24
C VAL A 89 -10.32 -3.69 -2.07
N GLU A 90 -9.88 -3.95 -0.85
CA GLU A 90 -10.57 -3.56 0.36
C GLU A 90 -9.59 -2.94 1.37
N VAL A 91 -10.01 -1.89 2.07
CA VAL A 91 -9.20 -1.29 3.14
C VAL A 91 -9.43 -2.06 4.43
N LEU A 92 -8.36 -2.61 4.98
CA LEU A 92 -8.39 -3.26 6.29
C LEU A 92 -8.14 -2.24 7.41
N LYS A 93 -7.18 -1.34 7.23
CA LYS A 93 -6.78 -0.37 8.26
C LYS A 93 -5.92 0.78 7.72
N GLY A 94 -6.18 1.99 8.17
CA GLY A 94 -5.29 3.15 8.03
C GLY A 94 -4.62 3.53 9.36
N VAL A 95 -3.35 3.91 9.34
CA VAL A 95 -2.62 4.39 10.54
C VAL A 95 -1.70 5.56 10.22
N ASN A 96 -1.61 6.54 11.12
CA ASN A 96 -0.56 7.55 11.07
C ASN A 96 0.69 6.98 11.75
N VAL A 97 1.85 7.09 11.09
CA VAL A 97 3.14 6.66 11.63
C VAL A 97 4.11 7.82 11.56
N LYS A 98 4.83 8.05 12.65
CA LYS A 98 5.94 9.00 12.69
C LYS A 98 7.20 8.26 12.26
N SER A 99 7.67 8.52 11.04
CA SER A 99 8.95 8.02 10.54
C SER A 99 10.07 9.02 10.85
N GLY A 100 11.33 8.57 10.76
CA GLY A 100 12.47 9.48 10.90
C GLY A 100 12.54 10.57 9.82
N LYS A 101 11.72 10.47 8.76
CA LYS A 101 11.64 11.40 7.63
C LYS A 101 10.35 12.25 7.64
N GLY A 102 9.46 12.07 8.61
CA GLY A 102 8.21 12.85 8.73
C GLY A 102 7.01 12.03 9.20
N ASN A 103 5.81 12.60 9.07
CA ASN A 103 4.56 11.88 9.34
C ASN A 103 4.06 11.22 8.04
N GLU A 104 3.94 9.90 8.08
CA GLU A 104 3.41 9.10 6.98
C GLU A 104 2.05 8.52 7.37
N PHE A 105 1.22 8.25 6.37
CA PHE A 105 -0.02 7.51 6.55
C PHE A 105 0.07 6.18 5.80
N LEU A 106 -0.11 5.07 6.52
CA LEU A 106 -0.06 3.73 5.97
C LEU A 106 -1.47 3.19 5.83
N VAL A 107 -1.78 2.58 4.69
CA VAL A 107 -3.05 1.89 4.44
C VAL A 107 -2.78 0.43 4.13
N LEU A 108 -3.26 -0.48 4.97
CA LEU A 108 -3.27 -1.92 4.70
C LEU A 108 -4.48 -2.24 3.81
N LEU A 109 -4.19 -2.78 2.64
CA LEU A 109 -5.17 -3.26 1.68
C LEU A 109 -5.16 -4.78 1.62
N GLU A 110 -6.37 -5.34 1.47
CA GLU A 110 -6.59 -6.72 1.06
C GLU A 110 -7.05 -6.73 -0.39
N MET A 111 -6.44 -7.59 -1.22
CA MET A 111 -6.70 -7.65 -2.65
C MET A 111 -6.94 -9.11 -3.05
N LYS A 112 -8.05 -9.39 -3.75
CA LYS A 112 -8.42 -10.75 -4.19
C LYS A 112 -8.32 -10.84 -5.70
N ASP A 113 -7.54 -11.80 -6.18
CA ASP A 113 -7.45 -12.09 -7.61
C ASP A 113 -8.67 -12.90 -8.08
N GLN A 114 -8.79 -13.18 -9.38
CA GLN A 114 -9.92 -13.94 -9.94
C GLN A 114 -10.13 -15.34 -9.33
N LYS A 115 -9.13 -15.88 -8.61
CA LYS A 115 -9.17 -17.18 -7.92
C LYS A 115 -9.43 -17.03 -6.43
N ASN A 116 -9.81 -15.84 -5.95
CA ASN A 116 -9.95 -15.47 -4.54
C ASN A 116 -8.66 -15.61 -3.72
N VAL A 117 -7.49 -15.57 -4.36
CA VAL A 117 -6.21 -15.57 -3.64
C VAL A 117 -5.99 -14.20 -3.00
N THR A 118 -5.95 -14.19 -1.68
CA THR A 118 -5.75 -13.00 -0.88
C THR A 118 -4.30 -12.52 -0.93
N ASN A 119 -4.13 -11.27 -1.35
CA ASN A 119 -2.87 -10.55 -1.39
C ASN A 119 -2.97 -9.31 -0.50
N LYS A 120 -2.09 -9.19 0.49
CA LYS A 120 -2.01 -7.98 1.32
C LYS A 120 -0.94 -7.03 0.78
N ARG A 121 -1.26 -5.73 0.79
CA ARG A 121 -0.36 -4.65 0.36
C ARG A 121 -0.44 -3.50 1.34
N ILE A 122 0.66 -2.77 1.50
CA ILE A 122 0.69 -1.53 2.27
C ILE A 122 0.96 -0.38 1.34
N VAL A 123 0.04 0.58 1.30
CA VAL A 123 0.22 1.85 0.61
C VAL A 123 0.77 2.85 1.60
N VAL A 124 1.97 3.37 1.32
CA VAL A 124 2.63 4.42 2.09
C VAL A 124 2.29 5.75 1.46
N MET A 125 1.77 6.69 2.25
CA MET A 125 1.40 8.02 1.80
C MET A 125 2.17 9.10 2.55
N ALA A 126 2.69 10.07 1.79
CA ALA A 126 3.24 11.31 2.31
C ALA A 126 2.22 12.43 2.05
N GLY A 127 1.61 12.96 3.12
CA GLY A 127 0.46 13.86 3.01
C GLY A 127 -0.75 13.15 2.38
N ASP A 128 -1.24 13.66 1.26
CA ASP A 128 -2.38 13.14 0.49
C ASP A 128 -1.96 12.31 -0.74
N LYS A 129 -0.65 12.12 -0.96
CA LYS A 129 -0.11 11.41 -2.12
C LYS A 129 0.53 10.07 -1.76
N VAL A 130 0.40 9.10 -2.65
CA VAL A 130 1.04 7.79 -2.55
C VAL A 130 2.53 7.92 -2.82
N LEU A 131 3.34 7.51 -1.86
CA LEU A 131 4.78 7.47 -1.94
C LEU A 131 5.28 6.09 -2.38
N HIS A 132 4.75 5.02 -1.78
CA HIS A 132 5.11 3.63 -2.12
C HIS A 132 3.89 2.71 -2.04
N ILE A 133 3.94 1.63 -2.82
CA ILE A 133 3.09 0.46 -2.60
C ILE A 133 4.02 -0.73 -2.36
N LEU A 134 3.89 -1.33 -1.19
CA LEU A 134 4.78 -2.38 -0.74
C LEU A 134 4.10 -3.73 -0.92
N SER A 135 4.84 -4.70 -1.44
CA SER A 135 4.34 -6.04 -1.72
C SER A 135 4.89 -7.07 -0.73
N GLY A 136 4.04 -7.93 -0.21
CA GLY A 136 4.48 -9.16 0.48
C GLY A 136 4.38 -9.13 2.00
N ASN A 137 5.35 -9.80 2.64
CA ASN A 137 5.42 -9.96 4.09
C ASN A 137 6.45 -9.00 4.69
N SER A 138 6.57 -9.01 6.00
CA SER A 138 7.49 -8.15 6.75
C SER A 138 8.95 -8.17 6.29
N LYS A 139 9.45 -9.30 5.77
CA LYS A 139 10.81 -9.40 5.22
C LYS A 139 10.95 -8.60 3.91
N THR A 140 9.92 -8.62 3.07
CA THR A 140 9.89 -7.80 1.85
C THR A 140 9.77 -6.32 2.17
N TYR A 141 8.95 -5.97 3.16
CA TYR A 141 8.79 -4.58 3.62
C TYR A 141 10.09 -3.99 4.19
N ALA A 142 10.87 -4.75 4.96
CA ALA A 142 12.18 -4.32 5.45
C ALA A 142 13.16 -3.99 4.31
N LYS A 143 13.17 -4.81 3.24
CA LYS A 143 14.04 -4.61 2.08
C LYS A 143 13.64 -3.39 1.25
N GLU A 144 12.34 -3.19 1.04
CA GLU A 144 11.80 -2.08 0.25
C GLU A 144 11.88 -0.72 0.98
N LEU A 145 11.95 -0.71 2.32
CA LEU A 145 12.04 0.52 3.14
C LEU A 145 13.46 0.85 3.64
N GLY A 146 14.40 -0.09 3.55
CA GLY A 146 15.72 -0.03 4.20
C GLY A 146 16.93 -0.01 3.25
N SER A 147 16.73 0.29 1.96
CA SER A 147 17.83 0.54 1.01
C SER A 147 18.05 2.05 0.85
#